data_AF-A0A931UQ99-F1
#
_entry.id   AF-A0A931UQ99-F1
#
_cell.length_a   1.000
_cell.length_b   1.000
_cell.length_c   1.000
_cell.angle_alpha   90.00
_cell.angle_beta   90.00
_cell.angle_gamma   90.00
#
_symmetry.space_group_name_H-M   'P 1'
#
loop_
_entity.id
_entity.type
_entity.pdbx_description
1 polymer ?
#
loop_
_entity_poly.entity_id
_entity_poly.type
_entity_poly.pdbx_seq_one_letter_code
_entity_poly.pdbx_strand_id
1 'polypeptide(L)'
;MLVTGRGLDRRGLLRLLAGRAAPWSRDQEAVGAPRFQRPLRPPGAVAEPRLRQFCDGCGACTEACPYGSIRIERGLPMLRLQTSPCYLCPDFPCIRACPRGALRPVAGPRAVRIGRARLDRHACLAWDGGDCRLCLARCPLSGEALVLEDFKPAVASERCVG
;
A
#
# COMPACT_ATOMS: atom_id res chain seq x y z
N MET A 1 6.78 -47.12 43.26
CA MET A 1 6.16 -45.79 43.47
C MET A 1 4.85 -45.75 42.70
N LEU A 2 3.74 -45.83 43.43
CA LEU A 2 2.38 -45.92 42.90
C LEU A 2 1.85 -44.53 42.53
N VAL A 3 1.20 -44.48 41.38
CA VAL A 3 0.46 -43.34 40.82
C VAL A 3 -0.64 -42.91 41.78
N THR A 4 -0.67 -41.64 42.19
CA THR A 4 -1.86 -41.02 42.80
C THR A 4 -2.35 -39.91 41.89
N GLY A 5 -3.49 -40.19 41.24
CA GLY A 5 -4.17 -39.28 40.34
C GLY A 5 -4.72 -38.07 41.09
N ARG A 6 -4.27 -36.88 40.70
CA ARG A 6 -5.00 -35.64 40.99
C ARG A 6 -6.22 -35.62 40.08
N GLY A 7 -7.41 -35.84 40.66
CA GLY A 7 -8.67 -35.75 39.94
C GLY A 7 -8.84 -34.40 39.25
N LEU A 8 -9.19 -34.41 37.96
CA LEU A 8 -9.60 -33.20 37.25
C LEU A 8 -10.91 -32.71 37.87
N ASP A 9 -10.90 -31.48 38.39
CA ASP A 9 -12.12 -30.85 38.89
C ASP A 9 -13.00 -30.37 37.71
N ARG A 10 -14.26 -30.03 38.00
CA ARG A 10 -15.24 -29.58 37.00
C ARG A 10 -14.77 -28.32 36.25
N ARG A 11 -13.90 -27.51 36.87
CA ARG A 11 -13.28 -26.33 36.25
C ARG A 11 -12.13 -26.70 35.31
N GLY A 12 -11.39 -27.77 35.60
CA GLY A 12 -10.33 -28.33 34.76
C GLY A 12 -10.87 -28.99 33.49
N LEU A 13 -12.04 -29.64 33.57
CA LEU A 13 -12.70 -30.23 32.40
C LEU A 13 -13.23 -29.15 31.43
N LEU A 14 -13.77 -28.04 31.94
CA LEU A 14 -14.23 -26.91 31.13
C LEU A 14 -13.09 -26.25 30.32
N ARG A 15 -11.84 -26.30 30.82
CA ARG A 15 -10.67 -25.76 30.11
C ARG A 15 -10.17 -26.65 28.96
N LEU A 16 -10.49 -27.94 28.98
CA LEU A 16 -10.08 -28.89 27.94
C LEU A 16 -11.11 -29.00 26.82
N LEU A 17 -12.39 -28.71 27.11
CA LEU A 17 -13.47 -28.70 26.11
C LEU A 17 -13.69 -27.33 25.45
N ALA A 18 -13.24 -26.24 26.09
CA ALA A 18 -13.09 -24.95 25.44
C ALA A 18 -11.82 -24.97 24.59
N GLY A 19 -11.94 -25.52 23.38
CA GLY A 19 -10.89 -25.51 22.38
C GLY A 19 -10.27 -24.11 22.29
N ARG A 20 -9.01 -23.99 22.71
CA ARG A 20 -8.22 -22.81 22.40
C ARG A 20 -7.86 -22.89 20.93
N ALA A 21 -8.81 -22.58 20.06
CA ALA A 21 -8.48 -21.79 18.89
C ALA A 21 -7.86 -20.53 19.47
N ALA A 22 -6.53 -20.46 19.51
CA ALA A 22 -5.84 -19.24 19.88
C ALA A 22 -6.39 -18.16 18.94
N PRO A 23 -7.18 -17.18 19.42
CA PRO A 23 -7.52 -16.05 18.58
C PRO A 23 -6.17 -15.43 18.22
N TRP A 24 -5.93 -15.23 16.93
CA TRP A 24 -4.80 -14.44 16.44
C TRP A 24 -4.63 -13.24 17.37
N SER A 25 -3.60 -13.27 18.20
CA SER A 25 -3.43 -12.32 19.28
C SER A 25 -3.22 -10.96 18.66
N ARG A 26 -4.14 -10.08 19.04
CA ARG A 26 -4.29 -8.71 18.59
C ARG A 26 -3.22 -7.85 19.26
N ASP A 27 -1.95 -8.16 18.98
CA ASP A 27 -0.82 -7.26 19.21
C ASP A 27 -0.34 -6.74 17.85
N GLN A 28 -1.29 -6.33 17.00
CA GLN A 28 -0.97 -5.37 15.95
C GLN A 28 -1.05 -4.00 16.61
N GLU A 29 0.05 -3.56 17.23
CA GLU A 29 0.33 -2.14 17.25
C GLU A 29 0.16 -1.64 15.82
N ALA A 30 -0.86 -0.82 15.61
CA ALA A 30 -1.16 -0.29 14.30
C ALA A 30 0.10 0.43 13.80
N VAL A 31 0.79 -0.17 12.82
CA VAL A 31 1.87 0.50 12.10
C VAL A 31 1.29 1.84 11.67
N GLY A 32 1.82 2.92 12.26
CA GLY A 32 1.23 4.25 12.14
C GLY A 32 0.96 4.58 10.68
N ALA A 33 -0.17 5.23 10.39
CA ALA A 33 -0.55 5.55 9.02
C ALA A 33 0.62 6.27 8.30
N PRO A 34 0.94 5.88 7.05
CA PRO A 34 2.08 6.44 6.33
C PRO A 34 1.95 7.97 6.25
N ARG A 35 2.99 8.67 6.70
CA ARG A 35 3.07 10.13 6.68
C ARG A 35 3.76 10.59 5.40
N PHE A 36 3.01 11.20 4.50
CA PHE A 36 3.56 11.79 3.29
C PHE A 36 4.05 13.22 3.57
N GLN A 37 5.31 13.51 3.23
CA GLN A 37 5.88 14.86 3.37
C GLN A 37 5.18 15.88 2.45
N ARG A 38 4.62 15.41 1.34
CA ARG A 38 3.89 16.23 0.36
C ARG A 38 2.69 15.44 -0.17
N PRO A 39 1.63 16.13 -0.64
CA PRO A 39 0.55 15.50 -1.38
C PRO A 39 1.06 14.64 -2.52
N LEU A 40 0.65 13.38 -2.58
CA LEU A 40 0.93 12.51 -3.72
C LEU A 40 -0.06 12.84 -4.83
N ARG A 41 0.44 13.07 -6.04
CA ARG A 41 -0.38 13.41 -7.21
C ARG A 41 -0.59 12.20 -8.11
N PRO A 42 -1.70 12.11 -8.86
CA PRO A 42 -1.90 11.03 -9.82
C PRO A 42 -0.83 10.99 -10.91
N PRO A 43 -0.73 9.86 -11.65
CA PRO A 43 0.11 9.78 -12.84
C PRO A 43 -0.13 10.93 -13.82
N GLY A 44 0.95 11.45 -14.40
CA GLY A 44 0.89 12.53 -15.39
C GLY A 44 0.66 13.93 -14.82
N ALA A 45 0.49 14.10 -13.51
CA ALA A 45 0.27 15.42 -12.93
C ALA A 45 1.42 16.39 -13.26
N VAL A 46 1.07 17.56 -13.77
CA VAL A 46 2.04 18.65 -13.97
C VAL A 46 2.52 19.19 -12.62
N ALA A 47 3.65 19.91 -12.62
CA ALA A 47 4.19 20.51 -11.41
C ALA A 47 3.19 21.46 -10.72
N GLU A 48 3.24 21.52 -9.38
CA GLU A 48 2.29 22.23 -8.50
C GLU A 48 1.84 23.63 -8.96
N PRO A 49 2.73 24.54 -9.41
CA PRO A 49 2.30 25.86 -9.88
C PRO A 49 1.38 25.78 -11.10
N ARG A 50 1.71 24.89 -12.05
CA ARG A 50 0.90 24.66 -13.25
C ARG A 50 -0.35 23.85 -12.91
N LEU A 51 -0.26 22.92 -11.97
CA LEU A 51 -1.39 22.08 -11.59
C LEU A 51 -2.57 22.94 -11.12
N ARG A 52 -2.30 23.97 -10.32
CA ARG A 52 -3.30 24.98 -9.89
C ARG A 52 -3.89 25.83 -11.02
N GLN A 53 -3.19 25.96 -12.14
CA GLN A 53 -3.67 26.75 -13.29
C GLN A 53 -4.53 25.89 -14.23
N PHE A 54 -4.17 24.62 -14.42
CA PHE A 54 -4.86 23.71 -15.32
C PHE A 54 -6.02 22.98 -14.64
N CYS A 55 -5.88 22.59 -13.37
CA CYS A 55 -6.92 21.84 -12.67
C CYS A 55 -7.97 22.78 -12.08
N ASP A 56 -9.21 22.55 -12.44
CA ASP A 56 -10.42 23.23 -11.93
C ASP A 56 -11.15 22.39 -10.86
N GLY A 57 -10.61 21.23 -10.49
CA GLY A 57 -11.21 20.34 -9.50
C GLY A 57 -12.41 19.53 -10.01
N CYS A 58 -12.61 19.41 -11.33
CA CYS A 58 -13.80 18.76 -11.92
C CYS A 58 -14.04 17.29 -11.53
N GLY A 59 -13.02 16.57 -11.05
CA GLY A 59 -13.16 15.20 -10.58
C GLY A 59 -13.19 14.11 -11.65
N ALA A 60 -13.09 14.42 -12.94
CA ALA A 60 -13.11 13.41 -14.01
C ALA A 60 -12.04 12.31 -13.84
N CYS A 61 -10.85 12.66 -13.34
CA CYS A 61 -9.81 11.67 -13.03
C CYS A 61 -10.15 10.75 -11.83
N THR A 62 -10.98 11.22 -10.89
CA THR A 62 -11.50 10.43 -9.77
C THR A 62 -12.47 9.38 -10.28
N GLU A 63 -13.44 9.78 -11.11
CA GLU A 63 -14.44 8.88 -11.71
C GLU A 63 -13.80 7.84 -12.64
N ALA A 64 -12.81 8.26 -13.43
CA ALA A 64 -12.11 7.37 -14.34
C ALA A 64 -11.13 6.40 -13.66
N CYS A 65 -10.88 6.55 -12.35
CA CYS A 65 -9.97 5.65 -11.63
C CYS A 65 -10.71 4.38 -11.18
N PRO A 66 -10.47 3.21 -11.80
CA PRO A 66 -11.23 1.99 -11.49
C PRO A 66 -11.00 1.47 -10.06
N TYR A 67 -9.95 1.93 -9.40
CA TYR A 67 -9.55 1.48 -8.06
C TYR A 67 -9.86 2.52 -6.97
N GLY A 68 -10.49 3.65 -7.32
CA GLY A 68 -10.82 4.71 -6.35
C GLY A 68 -9.60 5.32 -5.65
N SER A 69 -8.42 5.27 -6.27
CA SER A 69 -7.15 5.70 -5.67
C SER A 69 -6.97 7.22 -5.67
N ILE A 70 -7.80 7.96 -6.42
CA ILE A 70 -7.73 9.42 -6.60
C ILE A 70 -8.90 10.09 -5.89
N ARG A 71 -8.67 11.25 -5.29
CA ARG A 71 -9.72 12.15 -4.79
C ARG A 71 -9.38 13.60 -5.09
N ILE A 72 -10.39 14.46 -5.15
CA ILE A 72 -10.18 15.92 -5.13
C ILE A 72 -10.09 16.37 -3.67
N GLU A 73 -8.96 16.96 -3.31
CA GLU A 73 -8.75 17.54 -1.98
C GLU A 73 -8.21 18.96 -2.16
N ARG A 74 -8.85 19.94 -1.48
CA ARG A 74 -8.52 21.37 -1.60
C ARG A 74 -8.45 21.83 -3.07
N GLY A 75 -9.40 21.36 -3.88
CA GLY A 75 -9.52 21.71 -5.30
C GLY A 75 -8.53 21.01 -6.24
N LEU A 76 -7.67 20.11 -5.76
CA LEU A 76 -6.65 19.44 -6.58
C LEU A 76 -6.70 17.92 -6.44
N PRO A 77 -6.35 17.15 -7.49
CA PRO A 77 -6.36 15.70 -7.44
C PRO A 77 -5.19 15.17 -6.59
N MET A 78 -5.49 14.24 -5.69
CA MET A 78 -4.56 13.63 -4.75
C MET A 78 -4.76 12.11 -4.72
N LEU A 79 -3.66 11.37 -4.56
CA LEU A 79 -3.69 9.93 -4.33
C LEU A 79 -3.98 9.62 -2.86
N ARG A 80 -4.88 8.66 -2.62
CA ARG A 80 -5.24 8.13 -1.30
C ARG A 80 -4.65 6.74 -1.09
N LEU A 81 -3.32 6.67 -1.00
CA LEU A 81 -2.61 5.40 -0.86
C LEU A 81 -2.88 4.66 0.46
N GLN A 82 -3.48 5.33 1.47
CA GLN A 82 -3.93 4.67 2.70
C GLN A 82 -5.12 3.75 2.48
N THR A 83 -5.94 4.00 1.45
CA THR A 83 -7.16 3.22 1.18
C THR A 83 -7.01 2.34 -0.05
N SER A 84 -6.38 2.85 -1.12
CA SER A 84 -6.18 2.11 -2.35
C SER A 84 -4.91 2.61 -3.06
N PRO A 85 -3.98 1.71 -3.46
CA PRO A 85 -2.77 2.13 -4.15
C PRO A 85 -3.09 2.59 -5.57
N CYS A 86 -2.15 3.29 -6.21
CA CYS A 86 -2.20 3.44 -7.67
C CYS A 86 -1.69 2.15 -8.32
N TYR A 87 -2.52 1.48 -9.11
CA TYR A 87 -2.18 0.20 -9.74
C TYR A 87 -1.38 0.33 -11.05
N LEU A 88 -0.95 1.55 -11.41
CA LEU A 88 -0.22 1.83 -12.66
C LEU A 88 -0.90 1.22 -13.89
N CYS A 89 -2.20 1.53 -14.06
CA CYS A 89 -3.00 1.03 -15.18
C CYS A 89 -2.26 1.25 -16.52
N PRO A 90 -2.16 0.23 -17.39
CA PRO A 90 -1.42 0.33 -18.65
C PRO A 90 -1.84 1.50 -19.55
N ASP A 91 -3.12 1.87 -19.47
CA ASP A 91 -3.77 2.83 -20.35
C ASP A 91 -4.02 4.19 -19.67
N PHE A 92 -3.84 4.29 -18.35
CA PHE A 92 -4.05 5.50 -17.54
C PHE A 92 -5.37 6.24 -17.83
N PRO A 93 -6.54 5.65 -17.52
CA PRO A 93 -7.84 6.27 -17.76
C PRO A 93 -7.98 7.62 -17.03
N CYS A 94 -7.35 7.79 -15.87
CA CYS A 94 -7.30 9.07 -15.16
C CYS A 94 -6.65 10.20 -15.96
N ILE A 95 -5.60 9.89 -16.75
CA ILE A 95 -4.93 10.87 -17.62
C ILE A 95 -5.85 11.20 -18.80
N ARG A 96 -6.38 10.18 -19.49
CA ARG A 96 -7.27 10.39 -20.65
C ARG A 96 -8.52 11.19 -20.30
N ALA A 97 -9.06 10.98 -19.11
CA ALA A 97 -10.24 11.69 -18.64
C ALA A 97 -9.98 13.15 -18.26
N CYS A 98 -8.73 13.61 -18.18
CA CYS A 98 -8.41 14.98 -17.78
C CYS A 98 -8.61 15.96 -18.95
N PRO A 99 -9.67 16.80 -18.96
CA PRO A 99 -9.98 17.63 -20.12
C PRO A 99 -9.09 18.88 -20.20
N ARG A 100 -8.50 19.29 -19.08
CA ARG A 100 -7.73 20.54 -18.95
C ARG A 100 -6.22 20.36 -19.10
N GLY A 101 -5.74 19.12 -19.29
CA GLY A 101 -4.31 18.82 -19.38
C GLY A 101 -3.52 19.01 -18.07
N ALA A 102 -4.22 18.97 -16.93
CA ALA A 102 -3.61 18.95 -15.60
C ALA A 102 -2.87 17.62 -15.34
N LEU A 103 -3.37 16.52 -15.92
CA LEU A 103 -2.70 15.24 -16.05
C LEU A 103 -2.31 15.05 -17.53
N ARG A 104 -1.03 14.85 -17.82
CA ARG A 104 -0.47 14.71 -19.17
C ARG A 104 -0.06 13.27 -19.48
N PRO A 105 -0.09 12.85 -20.75
CA PRO A 105 0.36 11.52 -21.17
C PRO A 105 1.77 11.19 -20.66
N VAL A 106 1.94 9.94 -20.26
CA VAL A 106 3.23 9.34 -19.88
C VAL A 106 3.54 8.20 -20.84
N ALA A 107 4.83 7.93 -21.08
CA ALA A 107 5.26 6.87 -22.00
C ALA A 107 4.93 5.44 -21.50
N GLY A 108 4.44 5.31 -20.27
CA GLY A 108 4.01 4.05 -19.67
C GLY A 108 4.24 4.02 -18.15
N PRO A 109 3.97 2.88 -17.49
CA PRO A 109 4.16 2.70 -16.05
C PRO A 109 5.53 3.13 -15.53
N ARG A 110 6.60 2.78 -16.25
CA ARG A 110 7.99 3.10 -15.86
C ARG A 110 8.34 4.59 -15.95
N ALA A 111 7.54 5.38 -16.66
CA ALA A 111 7.72 6.84 -16.78
C ALA A 111 6.94 7.64 -15.72
N VAL A 112 6.06 6.98 -14.96
CA VAL A 112 5.29 7.61 -13.88
C VAL A 112 6.22 8.07 -12.76
N ARG A 113 5.88 9.17 -12.07
CA ARG A 113 6.58 9.64 -10.87
C ARG A 113 5.56 10.18 -9.87
N ILE A 114 4.94 9.29 -9.10
CA ILE A 114 3.98 9.65 -8.04
C ILE A 114 4.64 9.70 -6.66
N GLY A 115 5.75 8.99 -6.47
CA GLY A 115 6.49 8.95 -5.21
C GLY A 115 7.68 7.99 -5.27
N ARG A 116 8.25 7.71 -4.10
CA ARG A 116 9.21 6.62 -3.90
C ARG A 116 8.79 5.83 -2.67
N ALA A 117 8.50 4.54 -2.86
CA ALA A 117 8.22 3.63 -1.77
C ALA A 117 9.45 3.48 -0.86
N ARG A 118 9.20 3.29 0.44
CA ARG A 118 10.23 2.93 1.42
C ARG A 118 9.70 1.79 2.27
N LEU A 119 10.59 0.85 2.58
CA LEU A 119 10.30 -0.22 3.52
C LEU A 119 10.76 0.22 4.90
N ASP A 120 9.84 0.19 5.86
CA ASP A 120 10.20 0.20 7.27
C ASP A 120 10.68 -1.20 7.65
N ARG A 121 11.99 -1.35 7.88
CA ARG A 121 12.59 -2.64 8.22
C ARG A 121 12.19 -3.12 9.62
N HIS A 122 11.87 -2.22 10.54
CA HIS A 122 11.43 -2.58 11.88
C HIS A 122 10.01 -3.16 11.88
N ALA A 123 9.15 -2.71 10.95
CA ALA A 123 7.78 -3.19 10.81
C ALA A 123 7.63 -4.32 9.76
N CYS A 124 8.70 -4.74 9.09
CA CYS A 124 8.62 -5.69 7.99
C CYS A 124 8.80 -7.14 8.47
N LEU A 125 7.76 -7.96 8.33
CA LEU A 125 7.78 -9.39 8.67
C LEU A 125 8.89 -10.18 7.97
N ALA A 126 9.28 -9.78 6.76
CA ALA A 126 10.40 -10.42 6.07
C ALA A 126 11.72 -10.11 6.76
N TRP A 127 11.90 -8.92 7.31
CA TRP A 127 13.09 -8.54 8.07
C TRP A 127 13.08 -9.10 9.50
N ASP A 128 11.91 -9.47 10.03
CA ASP A 128 11.70 -10.13 11.33
C ASP A 128 11.79 -11.68 11.27
N GLY A 129 12.64 -12.21 10.39
CA GLY A 129 12.87 -13.66 10.28
C GLY A 129 11.84 -14.47 9.48
N GLY A 130 10.75 -13.85 8.99
CA GLY A 130 9.74 -14.51 8.15
C GLY A 130 10.08 -14.52 6.64
N ASP A 131 9.26 -15.24 5.85
CA ASP A 131 9.31 -15.28 4.38
C ASP A 131 8.20 -14.46 3.71
N CYS A 132 7.84 -13.31 4.30
CA CYS A 132 6.77 -12.47 3.77
C CYS A 132 7.17 -11.83 2.41
N ARG A 133 6.47 -12.21 1.34
CA ARG A 133 6.67 -11.66 -0.03
C ARG A 133 5.51 -10.82 -0.54
N LEU A 134 4.65 -10.35 0.37
CA LEU A 134 3.39 -9.72 0.01
C LEU A 134 3.57 -8.41 -0.78
N CYS A 135 4.60 -7.62 -0.45
CA CYS A 135 4.92 -6.41 -1.21
C CYS A 135 5.37 -6.75 -2.64
N LEU A 136 6.17 -7.81 -2.84
CA LEU A 136 6.58 -8.27 -4.16
C LEU A 136 5.40 -8.72 -5.01
N ALA A 137 4.45 -9.45 -4.42
CA ALA A 137 3.24 -9.88 -5.14
C ALA A 137 2.32 -8.73 -5.56
N ARG A 138 2.40 -7.59 -4.84
CA ARG A 138 1.52 -6.42 -5.06
C ARG A 138 2.16 -5.34 -5.92
N CYS A 139 3.49 -5.28 -5.98
CA CYS A 139 4.18 -4.27 -6.76
C CYS A 139 4.01 -4.56 -8.26
N PRO A 140 3.42 -3.64 -9.06
CA PRO A 140 3.30 -3.84 -10.50
C PRO A 140 4.65 -3.87 -11.23
N LEU A 141 5.72 -3.43 -10.56
CA LEU A 141 7.10 -3.41 -11.05
C LEU A 141 8.00 -4.35 -10.22
N SER A 142 7.45 -5.46 -9.72
CA SER A 142 8.20 -6.48 -8.99
C SER A 142 9.32 -7.05 -9.87
N GLY A 143 10.50 -7.28 -9.29
CA GLY A 143 11.72 -7.66 -10.02
C GLY A 143 12.46 -6.48 -10.67
N GLU A 144 11.85 -5.29 -10.74
CA GLU A 144 12.49 -4.07 -11.22
C GLU A 144 12.63 -3.03 -10.11
N ALA A 145 11.52 -2.55 -9.55
CA ALA A 145 11.48 -1.50 -8.53
C ALA A 145 11.46 -2.06 -7.11
N LEU A 146 10.93 -3.27 -6.93
CA LEU A 146 10.93 -4.00 -5.67
C LEU A 146 11.55 -5.37 -5.93
N VAL A 147 12.70 -5.61 -5.31
CA VAL A 147 13.57 -6.77 -5.57
C VAL A 147 13.82 -7.55 -4.29
N LEU A 148 14.43 -8.74 -4.42
CA LEU A 148 14.97 -9.47 -3.28
C LEU A 148 16.49 -9.29 -3.23
N GLU A 149 16.99 -8.81 -2.09
CA GLU A 149 18.40 -8.77 -1.73
C GLU A 149 18.56 -9.64 -0.49
N ASP A 150 19.40 -10.68 -0.55
CA ASP A 150 19.57 -11.65 0.54
C ASP A 150 18.25 -12.23 1.07
N PHE A 151 17.34 -12.59 0.14
CA PHE A 151 15.97 -13.04 0.42
C PHE A 151 15.08 -12.03 1.16
N LYS A 152 15.51 -10.77 1.30
CA LYS A 152 14.74 -9.69 1.90
C LYS A 152 14.25 -8.70 0.84
N PRO A 153 13.05 -8.13 0.99
CA PRO A 153 12.56 -7.12 0.06
C PRO A 153 13.38 -5.83 0.16
N ALA A 154 13.76 -5.27 -0.98
CA ALA A 154 14.45 -4.00 -1.11
C ALA A 154 13.83 -3.15 -2.25
N VAL A 155 13.82 -1.83 -2.08
CA VAL A 155 13.29 -0.89 -3.09
C VAL A 155 14.45 -0.32 -3.91
N ALA A 156 14.49 -0.67 -5.19
CA ALA A 156 15.40 -0.08 -6.17
C ALA A 156 14.91 1.34 -6.52
N SER A 157 15.48 2.33 -5.83
CA SER A 157 14.99 3.72 -5.81
C SER A 157 15.02 4.44 -7.16
N GLU A 158 15.87 3.98 -8.08
CA GLU A 158 16.01 4.48 -9.44
C GLU A 158 14.93 3.96 -10.39
N ARG A 159 14.34 2.80 -10.09
CA ARG A 159 13.25 2.16 -10.85
C ARG A 159 11.88 2.37 -10.20
N CYS A 160 11.84 2.70 -8.92
CA CYS A 160 10.62 2.99 -8.19
C CYS A 160 9.94 4.27 -8.70
N VAL A 161 8.65 4.14 -8.99
CA VAL A 161 7.79 5.22 -9.54
C VAL A 161 6.72 5.70 -8.57
N GLY A 162 6.53 4.99 -7.46
CA GLY A 162 5.44 5.17 -6.51
C GLY A 162 5.48 4.13 -5.41
#